data_AF-A0A6C0KZT8-F1
#
_entry.id   AF-A0A6C0KZT8-F1
#
_cell.length_a   1.000
_cell.length_b   1.000
_cell.length_c   1.000
_cell.angle_alpha   90.00
_cell.angle_beta   90.00
_cell.angle_gamma   90.00
#
_symmetry.space_group_name_H-M   'P 1'
#
loop_
_entity.id
_entity.type
_entity.pdbx_description
1 polymer ?
#
loop_
_entity_poly.entity_id
_entity_poly.type
_entity_poly.pdbx_seq_one_letter_code
_entity_poly.pdbx_strand_id
1 'polypeptide(L)'
;MTEVESNNVQINGYHGGLLSDVPVQQLQKCSENEVKDKLSLDNRSSLNSDPAVVNMEIKQSEGSGNYILDNMYGCDCGLETARELQLSQPSVNFTGGKGWIGESGCLVEKDSDLRFKESTNKRYINQLNNLTNQGFFGKGSYNVDVESIIRDSDSTKISRSCNVLSGSSTYDLSITPMIERLEKEVQNPQTIIPEDSMDSWVRGGLPSRQIVRNLEYMKRCQEKK
;
A
#
# COMPACT_ATOMS: atom_id res chain seq x y z
N MET A 1 3.10 14.94 49.21
CA MET A 1 3.35 13.82 48.27
C MET A 1 2.33 12.76 48.63
N THR A 2 1.13 12.87 48.04
CA THR A 2 -0.01 12.01 48.36
C THR A 2 0.19 10.70 47.62
N GLU A 3 0.26 9.61 48.38
CA GLU A 3 0.18 8.25 47.88
C GLU A 3 -1.14 8.12 47.13
N VAL A 4 -1.06 8.07 45.79
CA VAL A 4 -2.18 7.65 44.96
C VAL A 4 -2.25 6.15 45.19
N GLU A 5 -3.16 5.73 46.08
CA GLU A 5 -3.60 4.34 46.14
C GLU A 5 -3.92 3.94 44.70
N SER A 6 -3.18 2.95 44.22
CA SER A 6 -3.30 2.38 42.90
C SER A 6 -4.65 1.68 42.78
N ASN A 7 -5.72 2.47 42.61
CA ASN A 7 -6.97 1.99 42.08
C ASN A 7 -6.66 1.61 40.64
N ASN A 8 -6.29 0.33 40.46
CA ASN A 8 -6.07 -0.30 39.19
C ASN A 8 -7.37 -0.17 38.39
N VAL A 9 -7.51 0.90 37.63
CA VAL A 9 -8.41 0.92 36.49
C VAL A 9 -7.84 -0.13 35.55
N GLN A 10 -8.33 -1.37 35.66
CA GLN A 10 -8.04 -2.41 34.68
C GLN A 10 -8.72 -1.99 33.39
N ILE A 11 -7.96 -1.31 32.54
CA ILE A 11 -8.36 -0.98 31.18
C ILE A 11 -8.15 -2.27 30.38
N ASN A 12 -9.19 -3.08 30.26
CA ASN A 12 -9.18 -4.23 29.34
C ASN A 12 -9.40 -3.73 27.92
N GLY A 13 -8.43 -2.99 27.37
CA GLY A 13 -8.48 -2.40 26.03
C GLY A 13 -9.74 -1.58 25.72
N TYR A 14 -9.93 -1.25 24.45
CA TYR A 14 -11.10 -0.54 23.93
C TYR A 14 -12.42 -1.33 24.07
N HIS A 15 -12.34 -2.64 24.37
CA HIS A 15 -13.49 -3.53 24.52
C HIS A 15 -13.92 -3.76 25.99
N GLY A 16 -13.17 -3.23 26.96
CA GLY A 16 -13.42 -3.39 28.39
C GLY A 16 -14.39 -2.36 28.95
N GLY A 17 -15.59 -2.79 29.32
CA GLY A 17 -16.52 -1.98 30.11
C GLY A 17 -15.93 -1.56 31.47
N LEU A 18 -16.49 -0.51 32.06
CA LEU A 18 -16.10 -0.03 33.39
C LEU A 18 -16.40 -1.10 34.44
N LEU A 19 -15.36 -1.67 35.05
CA LEU A 19 -15.46 -2.22 36.40
C LEU A 19 -15.32 -1.04 37.36
N SER A 20 -16.43 -0.51 37.83
CA SER A 20 -16.40 0.45 38.92
C SER A 20 -16.11 -0.29 40.22
N ASP A 21 -15.02 0.04 40.89
CA ASP A 21 -14.77 -0.33 42.30
C ASP A 21 -15.72 0.38 43.27
N VAL A 22 -16.74 1.08 42.77
CA VAL A 22 -17.82 1.59 43.61
C VAL A 22 -18.55 0.37 44.16
N PRO A 23 -18.47 0.09 45.47
CA PRO A 23 -19.27 -0.96 46.06
C PRO A 23 -20.72 -0.65 45.71
N VAL A 24 -21.43 -1.61 45.13
CA VAL A 24 -22.89 -1.51 44.90
C VAL A 24 -23.47 -1.00 46.19
N GLN A 25 -23.97 0.24 46.21
CA GLN A 25 -24.51 0.85 47.42
C GLN A 25 -25.63 -0.04 47.93
N GLN A 26 -25.32 -0.91 48.89
CA GLN A 26 -26.32 -1.53 49.73
C GLN A 26 -26.87 -0.37 50.56
N LEU A 27 -28.07 0.08 50.20
CA LEU A 27 -28.90 0.92 51.06
C LEU A 27 -28.89 0.27 52.43
N GLN A 28 -28.20 0.93 53.36
CA GLN A 28 -27.86 0.39 54.67
C GLN A 28 -29.15 -0.02 55.38
N LYS A 29 -29.37 -1.33 55.55
CA LYS A 29 -30.35 -1.81 56.52
C LYS A 29 -29.83 -1.44 57.90
N CYS A 30 -30.69 -0.87 58.72
CA CYS A 30 -30.39 -0.52 60.11
C CYS A 30 -30.13 -1.78 60.94
N SER A 31 -28.92 -2.34 60.90
CA SER A 31 -28.39 -3.23 61.93
C SER A 31 -26.96 -3.62 61.61
N GLU A 32 -26.10 -3.45 62.62
CA GLU A 32 -24.70 -3.85 62.73
C GLU A 32 -23.67 -2.80 62.26
N ASN A 33 -23.32 -1.93 63.20
CA ASN A 33 -22.22 -0.98 63.11
C ASN A 33 -20.87 -1.72 63.27
N GLU A 34 -20.47 -2.53 62.29
CA GLU A 34 -19.05 -2.78 62.08
C GLU A 34 -18.51 -1.65 61.20
N VAL A 35 -17.83 -0.67 61.83
CA VAL A 35 -17.14 0.38 61.09
C VAL A 35 -15.90 -0.24 60.44
N LYS A 36 -16.09 -0.86 59.26
CA LYS A 36 -15.00 -1.30 58.37
C LYS A 36 -14.44 -0.15 57.54
N ASP A 37 -15.08 1.01 57.57
CA ASP A 37 -14.62 2.18 56.85
C ASP A 37 -13.55 2.91 57.67
N LYS A 38 -12.31 2.83 57.20
CA LYS A 38 -11.20 3.63 57.70
C LYS A 38 -11.54 5.11 57.47
N LEU A 39 -11.95 5.82 58.52
CA LEU A 39 -12.21 7.26 58.46
C LEU A 39 -10.95 7.99 57.98
N SER A 40 -10.95 8.42 56.71
CA SER A 40 -9.90 9.28 56.16
C SER A 40 -10.36 10.73 56.24
N LEU A 41 -9.70 11.50 57.10
CA LEU A 41 -10.00 12.93 57.31
C LEU A 41 -9.45 13.82 56.19
N ASP A 42 -8.48 13.31 55.42
CA ASP A 42 -7.78 14.08 54.39
C ASP A 42 -8.40 13.90 52.99
N ASN A 43 -9.51 13.16 52.89
CA ASN A 43 -10.20 12.98 51.62
C ASN A 43 -10.94 14.25 51.22
N ARG A 44 -10.67 14.71 49.99
CA ARG A 44 -11.39 15.84 49.41
C ARG A 44 -12.84 15.41 49.14
N SER A 45 -13.80 16.16 49.68
CA SER A 45 -15.23 15.89 49.55
C SER A 45 -15.90 16.60 48.36
N SER A 46 -15.14 17.31 47.53
CA SER A 46 -15.71 17.98 46.36
C SER A 46 -16.11 16.97 45.28
N LEU A 47 -17.15 17.30 44.51
CA LEU A 47 -17.62 16.48 43.39
C LEU A 47 -16.48 16.17 42.39
N ASN A 48 -15.61 17.15 42.13
CA ASN A 48 -14.47 16.99 41.21
C ASN A 48 -13.36 16.10 41.78
N SER A 49 -13.39 15.81 43.08
CA SER A 49 -12.46 14.88 43.72
C SER A 49 -13.08 13.49 43.92
N ASP A 50 -14.34 13.31 43.53
CA ASP A 50 -14.98 12.01 43.51
C ASP A 50 -14.17 11.10 42.57
N PRO A 51 -13.71 9.92 43.02
CA PRO A 51 -12.97 8.98 42.16
C PRO A 51 -13.72 8.65 40.86
N ALA A 52 -15.05 8.61 40.87
CA ALA A 52 -15.82 8.36 39.65
C ALA A 52 -15.64 9.49 38.61
N VAL A 53 -15.62 10.75 39.07
CA VAL A 53 -15.45 11.93 38.22
C VAL A 53 -14.01 12.02 37.71
N VAL A 54 -13.03 11.87 38.60
CA VAL A 54 -11.60 11.90 38.25
C VAL A 54 -11.28 10.80 37.22
N ASN A 55 -11.80 9.59 37.41
CA ASN A 55 -11.59 8.48 36.47
C ASN A 55 -12.23 8.76 35.10
N MET A 56 -13.41 9.39 35.06
CA MET A 56 -14.04 9.80 33.81
C MET A 56 -13.24 10.90 33.09
N GLU A 57 -12.74 11.90 33.83
CA GLU A 57 -11.90 12.95 33.25
C GLU A 57 -10.59 12.40 32.68
N ILE A 58 -9.91 11.49 33.39
CA ILE A 58 -8.70 10.81 32.91
C ILE A 58 -8.99 10.08 31.59
N LYS A 59 -10.05 9.26 31.54
CA LYS A 59 -10.43 8.54 30.31
C LYS A 59 -10.81 9.46 29.16
N GLN A 60 -11.54 10.54 29.42
CA GLN A 60 -11.86 11.54 28.40
C GLN A 60 -10.60 12.25 27.89
N SER A 61 -9.62 12.48 28.78
CA SER A 61 -8.33 13.07 28.43
C SER A 61 -7.43 12.13 27.61
N GLU A 62 -7.56 10.82 27.74
CA GLU A 62 -6.85 9.85 26.89
C GLU A 62 -7.31 9.90 25.42
N GLY A 63 -8.57 10.29 25.19
CA GLY A 63 -9.12 10.62 23.87
C GLY A 63 -8.92 9.54 22.81
N SER A 64 -8.59 9.95 21.58
CA SER A 64 -8.31 9.03 20.46
C SER A 64 -6.91 8.42 20.49
N GLY A 65 -5.99 8.95 21.33
CA GLY A 65 -4.62 8.46 21.42
C GLY A 65 -4.55 7.03 21.93
N ASN A 66 -5.47 6.65 22.82
CA ASN A 66 -5.54 5.30 23.36
C ASN A 66 -5.78 4.25 22.26
N TYR A 67 -6.63 4.55 21.26
CA TYR A 67 -6.88 3.64 20.12
C TYR A 67 -5.62 3.30 19.32
N ILE A 68 -4.68 4.23 19.20
CA ILE A 68 -3.43 4.01 18.45
C ILE A 68 -2.46 3.11 19.23
N LEU A 69 -2.52 3.20 20.56
CA LEU A 69 -1.65 2.43 21.46
C LEU A 69 -2.28 1.08 21.85
N ASP A 70 -3.58 0.92 21.65
CA ASP A 70 -4.31 -0.26 22.05
C ASP A 70 -3.94 -1.48 21.20
N ASN A 71 -3.82 -2.60 21.88
CA ASN A 71 -3.61 -3.87 21.23
C ASN A 71 -4.96 -4.43 20.79
N MET A 72 -5.28 -4.36 19.50
CA MET A 72 -6.57 -4.88 18.99
C MET A 72 -6.67 -6.41 18.99
N TYR A 73 -5.63 -7.14 19.41
CA TYR A 73 -5.72 -8.58 19.63
C TYR A 73 -6.50 -8.88 20.93
N GLY A 74 -7.05 -10.09 21.05
CA GLY A 74 -7.83 -10.47 22.23
C GLY A 74 -7.03 -10.38 23.54
N CYS A 75 -7.73 -10.06 24.63
CA CYS A 75 -7.13 -9.89 25.97
C CYS A 75 -6.62 -11.21 26.58
N ASP A 76 -6.99 -12.36 25.99
CA ASP A 76 -6.57 -13.66 26.49
C ASP A 76 -5.07 -13.87 26.26
N CYS A 77 -4.33 -14.19 27.33
CA CYS A 77 -2.93 -14.51 27.24
C CYS A 77 -2.68 -15.65 26.25
N GLY A 78 -1.93 -15.37 25.18
CA GLY A 78 -1.57 -16.36 24.16
C GLY A 78 -2.64 -16.65 23.10
N LEU A 79 -3.80 -15.97 23.15
CA LEU A 79 -4.83 -15.99 22.11
C LEU A 79 -5.25 -17.42 21.70
N GLU A 80 -5.59 -18.25 22.69
CA GLU A 80 -5.87 -19.67 22.49
C GLU A 80 -7.01 -19.91 21.48
N THR A 81 -8.08 -19.13 21.57
CA THR A 81 -9.24 -19.19 20.67
C THR A 81 -8.87 -18.89 19.21
N ALA A 82 -8.09 -17.84 18.97
CA ALA A 82 -7.61 -17.50 17.64
C ALA A 82 -6.63 -18.55 17.10
N ARG A 83 -5.85 -19.19 17.97
CA ARG A 83 -4.95 -20.28 17.60
C ARG A 83 -5.71 -21.56 17.25
N GLU A 84 -6.73 -21.91 18.01
CA GLU A 84 -7.61 -23.04 17.71
C GLU A 84 -8.30 -22.84 16.35
N LEU A 85 -8.80 -21.63 16.09
CA LEU A 85 -9.39 -21.28 14.81
C LEU A 85 -8.39 -21.43 13.66
N GLN A 86 -7.17 -20.94 13.83
CA GLN A 86 -6.09 -21.12 12.86
C GLN A 86 -5.79 -22.60 12.59
N LEU A 87 -5.72 -23.42 13.64
CA LEU A 87 -5.45 -24.85 13.49
C LEU A 87 -6.60 -25.59 12.80
N SER A 88 -7.85 -25.13 13.00
CA SER A 88 -9.02 -25.68 12.34
C SER A 88 -9.12 -25.30 10.86
N GLN A 89 -8.54 -24.16 10.45
CA GLN A 89 -8.70 -23.60 9.12
C GLN A 89 -7.35 -23.26 8.49
N PRO A 90 -6.85 -24.06 7.53
CA PRO A 90 -5.53 -23.86 6.93
C PRO A 90 -5.39 -22.57 6.10
N SER A 91 -6.51 -21.93 5.75
CA SER A 91 -6.53 -20.65 5.03
C SER A 91 -6.41 -19.43 5.95
N VAL A 92 -6.51 -19.60 7.27
CA VAL A 92 -6.45 -18.49 8.22
C VAL A 92 -5.05 -18.43 8.82
N ASN A 93 -4.40 -17.27 8.68
CA ASN A 93 -3.11 -17.02 9.31
C ASN A 93 -3.33 -16.38 10.69
N PHE A 94 -2.54 -16.79 11.68
CA PHE A 94 -2.55 -16.21 13.02
C PHE A 94 -1.45 -15.17 13.16
N THR A 95 -1.80 -14.02 13.73
CA THR A 95 -0.86 -12.96 14.11
C THR A 95 -1.18 -12.53 15.53
N GLY A 96 -0.27 -12.77 16.48
CA GLY A 96 -0.50 -12.50 17.90
C GLY A 96 0.32 -11.34 18.45
N GLY A 97 0.18 -10.15 17.87
CA GLY A 97 0.96 -8.98 18.30
C GLY A 97 2.33 -8.83 17.65
N LYS A 98 3.07 -7.81 18.07
CA LYS A 98 4.49 -7.60 17.73
C LYS A 98 5.32 -7.94 18.97
N GLY A 99 6.27 -8.85 18.81
CA GLY A 99 7.14 -9.27 19.90
C GLY A 99 6.96 -10.74 20.27
N TRP A 100 7.79 -11.20 21.22
CA TRP A 100 7.86 -12.59 21.65
C TRP A 100 7.15 -12.76 23.02
N ILE A 101 6.52 -11.69 23.47
CA ILE A 101 5.80 -11.58 24.72
C ILE A 101 4.31 -11.48 24.39
N GLY A 102 3.49 -12.21 25.14
CA GLY A 102 2.06 -11.99 25.12
C GLY A 102 1.71 -10.62 25.71
N GLU A 103 0.45 -10.21 25.59
CA GLU A 103 -0.06 -9.03 26.26
C GLU A 103 0.30 -9.06 27.76
N SER A 104 0.71 -7.91 28.31
CA SER A 104 1.20 -7.77 29.69
C SER A 104 2.40 -8.65 30.08
N GLY A 105 3.11 -9.26 29.12
CA GLY A 105 4.28 -10.09 29.41
C GLY A 105 3.97 -11.52 29.85
N CYS A 106 2.74 -11.99 29.67
CA CYS A 106 2.29 -13.25 30.24
C CYS A 106 3.01 -14.53 29.73
N LEU A 107 3.69 -14.45 28.58
CA LEU A 107 4.43 -15.57 27.96
C LEU A 107 5.95 -15.44 28.08
N VAL A 108 6.46 -14.46 28.83
CA VAL A 108 7.90 -14.18 28.92
C VAL A 108 8.70 -15.39 29.42
N GLU A 109 8.22 -16.08 30.45
CA GLU A 109 8.91 -17.23 31.02
C GLU A 109 8.95 -18.41 30.04
N LYS A 110 7.81 -18.76 29.44
CA LYS A 110 7.74 -19.85 28.45
C LYS A 110 8.60 -19.58 27.22
N ASP A 111 8.62 -18.33 26.73
CA ASP A 111 9.50 -17.91 25.63
C ASP A 111 10.98 -18.01 26.04
N SER A 112 11.33 -17.46 27.20
CA SER A 112 12.69 -17.49 27.74
C SER A 112 13.17 -18.94 27.90
N ASP A 113 12.35 -19.81 28.48
CA ASP A 113 12.63 -21.22 28.62
C ASP A 113 12.85 -21.87 27.25
N LEU A 114 12.00 -21.61 26.25
CA LEU A 114 12.17 -22.20 24.93
C LEU A 114 13.49 -21.78 24.26
N ARG A 115 13.92 -20.53 24.47
CA ARG A 115 15.12 -19.95 23.87
C ARG A 115 16.41 -20.33 24.58
N PHE A 116 16.39 -20.33 25.91
CA PHE A 116 17.56 -20.57 26.75
C PHE A 116 17.73 -22.04 27.12
N LYS A 117 16.71 -22.88 26.93
CA LYS A 117 16.85 -24.32 27.07
C LYS A 117 17.83 -24.85 26.02
N GLU A 118 18.69 -25.77 26.45
CA GLU A 118 19.52 -26.56 25.53
C GLU A 118 18.59 -27.18 24.47
N SER A 119 18.72 -26.70 23.23
CA SER A 119 17.96 -27.22 22.12
C SER A 119 18.20 -28.73 22.05
N THR A 120 17.13 -29.53 22.04
CA THR A 120 17.21 -31.00 21.99
C THR A 120 17.90 -31.54 20.74
N ASN A 121 18.26 -30.66 19.80
CA ASN A 121 19.18 -30.93 18.72
C ASN A 121 20.64 -31.01 19.22
N LYS A 122 20.94 -32.07 19.99
CA LYS A 122 22.30 -32.59 20.06
C LYS A 122 22.65 -33.02 18.63
N ARG A 123 23.67 -32.41 18.02
CA ARG A 123 24.17 -32.69 16.65
C ARG A 123 24.41 -34.20 16.42
N TYR A 124 23.37 -34.97 16.19
CA TYR A 124 23.49 -36.32 15.69
C TYR A 124 23.49 -36.27 14.16
N ILE A 125 24.35 -37.09 13.56
CA ILE A 125 24.68 -37.12 12.12
C ILE A 125 23.45 -37.37 11.22
N ASN A 126 22.33 -37.84 11.80
CA ASN A 126 21.14 -38.27 11.06
C ASN A 126 19.93 -37.35 11.28
N GLN A 127 20.12 -36.03 11.30
CA GLN A 127 18.96 -35.17 11.12
C GLN A 127 18.50 -35.26 9.67
N LEU A 128 17.23 -35.61 9.46
CA LEU A 128 16.55 -35.27 8.22
C LEU A 128 16.79 -33.79 7.98
N ASN A 129 17.25 -33.40 6.77
CA ASN A 129 17.31 -31.99 6.40
C ASN A 129 15.98 -31.37 6.80
N ASN A 130 16.02 -30.30 7.59
CA ASN A 130 14.83 -29.48 7.77
C ASN A 130 14.34 -29.20 6.36
N LEU A 131 13.20 -29.79 5.99
CA LEU A 131 12.39 -29.28 4.92
C LEU A 131 12.04 -27.91 5.46
N THR A 132 12.83 -26.90 5.07
CA THR A 132 12.49 -25.52 5.26
C THR A 132 11.07 -25.46 4.73
N ASN A 133 10.10 -25.30 5.63
CA ASN A 133 8.74 -25.09 5.22
C ASN A 133 8.85 -23.80 4.40
N GLN A 134 8.86 -23.92 3.08
CA GLN A 134 9.38 -22.89 2.18
C GLN A 134 8.33 -21.77 2.06
N GLY A 135 7.81 -21.27 3.18
CA GLY A 135 6.74 -20.31 3.23
C GLY A 135 5.46 -20.73 2.50
N PHE A 136 4.52 -19.80 2.47
CA PHE A 136 3.32 -19.90 1.66
C PHE A 136 3.62 -19.39 0.24
N PHE A 137 3.80 -20.31 -0.72
CA PHE A 137 4.00 -19.98 -2.14
C PHE A 137 2.72 -19.61 -2.89
N GLY A 138 1.57 -19.52 -2.22
CA GLY A 138 0.30 -19.22 -2.89
C GLY A 138 0.25 -17.84 -3.56
N LYS A 139 1.22 -16.95 -3.29
CA LYS A 139 1.36 -15.65 -3.97
C LYS A 139 2.06 -15.74 -5.33
N GLY A 140 2.65 -16.89 -5.67
CA GLY A 140 3.40 -17.08 -6.92
C GLY A 140 4.81 -16.48 -6.89
N SER A 141 5.47 -16.48 -8.04
CA SER A 141 6.79 -15.87 -8.21
C SER A 141 6.67 -14.35 -8.22
N TYR A 142 7.46 -13.68 -7.39
CA TYR A 142 7.52 -12.22 -7.37
C TYR A 142 8.19 -11.69 -8.64
N ASN A 143 7.58 -10.68 -9.26
CA ASN A 143 8.21 -9.92 -10.33
C ASN A 143 8.21 -8.45 -9.94
N VAL A 144 9.30 -8.04 -9.29
CA VAL A 144 9.43 -6.73 -8.64
C VAL A 144 9.21 -5.57 -9.62
N ASP A 145 9.71 -5.69 -10.85
CA ASP A 145 9.59 -4.64 -11.85
C ASP A 145 8.13 -4.45 -12.27
N VAL A 146 7.43 -5.53 -12.59
CA VAL A 146 6.01 -5.49 -12.99
C VAL A 146 5.12 -5.08 -11.81
N GLU A 147 5.40 -5.60 -10.62
CA GLU A 147 4.64 -5.26 -9.41
C GLU A 147 4.80 -3.78 -9.04
N SER A 148 5.99 -3.20 -9.23
CA SER A 148 6.21 -1.77 -8.97
C SER A 148 5.39 -0.88 -9.90
N ILE A 149 5.35 -1.20 -11.20
CA ILE A 149 4.55 -0.51 -12.21
C ILE A 149 3.04 -0.61 -11.92
N ILE A 150 2.58 -1.75 -11.38
CA ILE A 150 1.16 -1.94 -11.06
C ILE A 150 0.79 -1.29 -9.71
N ARG A 151 1.69 -1.35 -8.71
CA ARG A 151 1.47 -0.81 -7.37
C ARG A 151 1.44 0.70 -7.37
N ASP A 152 2.37 1.32 -8.10
CA ASP A 152 2.43 2.76 -8.23
C ASP A 152 1.52 3.14 -9.39
N SER A 153 0.48 3.92 -9.11
CA SER A 153 -0.30 4.50 -10.21
C SER A 153 0.62 5.42 -10.99
N ASP A 154 0.67 5.25 -12.32
CA ASP A 154 1.30 6.25 -13.17
C ASP A 154 0.58 7.58 -12.92
N SER A 155 1.28 8.54 -12.31
CA SER A 155 0.70 9.83 -11.98
C SER A 155 0.53 10.60 -13.28
N THR A 156 -0.59 10.39 -13.97
CA THR A 156 -1.00 11.14 -15.17
C THR A 156 -1.44 12.57 -14.82
N LYS A 157 -0.87 13.18 -13.78
CA LYS A 157 -1.01 14.61 -13.49
C LYS A 157 -0.18 15.39 -14.50
N ILE A 158 -0.59 15.35 -15.76
CA ILE A 158 -0.17 16.37 -16.72
C ILE A 158 -0.77 17.67 -16.20
N SER A 159 0.09 18.58 -15.75
CA SER A 159 -0.34 19.94 -15.41
C SER A 159 -1.01 20.53 -16.64
N ARG A 160 -2.29 20.93 -16.54
CA ARG A 160 -2.93 21.72 -17.60
C ARG A 160 -2.06 22.94 -17.88
N SER A 161 -1.61 23.12 -19.11
CA SER A 161 -0.93 24.37 -19.49
C SER A 161 -1.87 25.55 -19.23
N CYS A 162 -1.36 26.68 -18.73
CA CYS A 162 -2.11 27.90 -18.40
C CYS A 162 -2.75 28.63 -19.61
N ASN A 163 -3.14 27.91 -20.66
CA ASN A 163 -3.81 28.44 -21.83
C ASN A 163 -5.24 27.88 -21.91
N VAL A 164 -6.18 28.68 -22.42
CA VAL A 164 -7.61 28.38 -22.53
C VAL A 164 -7.91 27.19 -23.47
N LEU A 165 -6.95 26.81 -24.33
CA LEU A 165 -7.02 25.70 -25.29
C LEU A 165 -6.11 24.52 -24.90
N SER A 166 -6.05 24.21 -23.61
CA SER A 166 -5.19 23.14 -23.07
C SER A 166 -5.77 21.75 -23.33
N GLY A 167 -5.26 21.07 -24.36
CA GLY A 167 -5.42 19.62 -24.56
C GLY A 167 -5.80 19.14 -25.95
N SER A 168 -6.23 20.03 -26.84
CA SER A 168 -6.46 19.72 -28.25
C SER A 168 -6.19 20.96 -29.11
N SER A 169 -5.51 20.76 -30.25
CA SER A 169 -5.38 21.82 -31.23
C SER A 169 -6.71 21.93 -31.99
N THR A 170 -7.25 23.14 -32.12
CA THR A 170 -8.34 23.41 -33.07
C THR A 170 -7.80 23.65 -34.48
N TYR A 171 -6.51 23.42 -34.72
CA TYR A 171 -5.85 23.66 -35.99
C TYR A 171 -6.54 22.87 -37.12
N ASP A 172 -6.81 21.59 -36.89
CA ASP A 172 -7.52 20.69 -37.81
C ASP A 172 -8.96 21.12 -38.12
N LEU A 173 -9.58 21.91 -37.23
CA LEU A 173 -10.92 22.47 -37.42
C LEU A 173 -10.88 23.87 -38.05
N SER A 174 -9.76 24.59 -37.89
CA SER A 174 -9.56 25.94 -38.40
C SER A 174 -9.06 25.96 -39.84
N ILE A 175 -8.38 24.89 -40.26
CA ILE A 175 -7.93 24.72 -41.63
C ILE A 175 -8.84 23.69 -42.29
N THR A 176 -9.65 24.15 -43.23
CA THR A 176 -10.35 23.25 -44.13
C THR A 176 -9.30 22.46 -44.93
N PRO A 177 -9.27 21.12 -44.86
CA PRO A 177 -8.35 20.34 -45.67
C PRO A 177 -8.59 20.63 -47.15
N MET A 178 -7.53 20.50 -47.95
CA MET A 178 -7.66 20.66 -49.39
C MET A 178 -8.63 19.62 -49.95
N ILE A 179 -9.45 20.00 -50.92
CA ILE A 179 -10.31 19.04 -51.64
C ILE A 179 -9.39 17.98 -52.25
N GLU A 180 -9.67 16.69 -52.00
CA GLU A 180 -8.83 15.56 -52.42
C GLU A 180 -8.50 15.57 -53.92
N ARG A 181 -9.44 16.03 -54.75
CA ARG A 181 -9.22 16.20 -56.19
C ARG A 181 -8.16 17.26 -56.49
N LEU A 182 -8.16 18.39 -55.77
CA LEU A 182 -7.15 19.43 -55.94
C LEU A 182 -5.79 18.99 -55.41
N GLU A 183 -5.76 18.22 -54.32
CA GLU A 183 -4.54 17.62 -53.79
C GLU A 183 -3.88 16.69 -54.81
N LYS A 184 -4.64 15.77 -55.41
CA LYS A 184 -4.12 14.77 -56.35
C LYS A 184 -3.73 15.34 -57.71
N GLU A 185 -4.44 16.35 -58.19
CA GLU A 185 -4.25 16.90 -59.55
C GLU A 185 -3.35 18.14 -59.54
N VAL A 186 -3.69 19.13 -58.71
CA VAL A 186 -3.10 20.48 -58.78
C VAL A 186 -1.87 20.62 -57.89
N GLN A 187 -1.84 19.95 -56.73
CA GLN A 187 -0.74 20.06 -55.75
C GLN A 187 0.19 18.84 -55.68
N ASN A 188 -0.06 17.83 -56.50
CA ASN A 188 0.81 16.66 -56.56
C ASN A 188 2.15 17.04 -57.23
N PRO A 189 3.31 16.86 -56.56
CA PRO A 189 4.60 17.17 -57.17
C PRO A 189 4.85 16.37 -58.46
N GLN A 190 4.29 15.16 -58.59
CA GLN A 190 4.41 14.38 -59.83
C GLN A 190 3.70 15.01 -61.04
N THR A 191 2.73 15.90 -60.84
CA THR A 191 2.05 16.62 -61.93
C THR A 191 2.67 17.99 -62.22
N ILE A 192 3.26 18.63 -61.20
CA ILE A 192 3.83 19.99 -61.31
C ILE A 192 5.31 19.97 -61.65
N ILE A 193 6.07 19.12 -60.95
CA ILE A 193 7.53 19.10 -60.98
C ILE A 193 7.96 18.04 -61.99
N PRO A 194 8.53 18.45 -63.14
CA PRO A 194 8.88 17.52 -64.19
C PRO A 194 10.04 16.59 -63.77
N GLU A 195 10.94 17.03 -62.88
CA GLU A 195 11.98 16.19 -62.27
C GLU A 195 11.38 14.97 -61.54
N ASP A 196 10.27 15.17 -60.81
CA ASP A 196 9.63 14.11 -60.02
C ASP A 196 8.67 13.25 -60.86
N SER A 197 8.15 13.80 -61.95
CA SER A 197 7.24 13.12 -62.88
C SER A 197 7.96 12.08 -63.75
N MET A 198 9.18 12.41 -64.21
CA MET A 198 9.95 11.58 -65.10
C MET A 198 11.43 11.61 -64.72
N ASP A 199 11.96 10.47 -64.27
CA ASP A 199 13.37 10.32 -63.90
C ASP A 199 14.35 10.65 -65.06
N SER A 200 13.90 10.50 -66.30
CA SER A 200 14.67 10.86 -67.49
C SER A 200 14.68 12.35 -67.82
N TRP A 201 13.86 13.15 -67.13
CA TRP A 201 13.79 14.59 -67.35
C TRP A 201 14.97 15.28 -66.66
N VAL A 202 15.78 15.98 -67.44
CA VAL A 202 16.94 16.72 -66.93
C VAL A 202 16.72 18.19 -67.23
N ARG A 203 16.90 19.04 -66.21
CA ARG A 203 16.83 20.50 -66.37
C ARG A 203 17.89 20.96 -67.37
N GLY A 204 17.45 21.53 -68.49
CA GLY A 204 18.32 21.92 -69.62
C GLY A 204 18.35 20.92 -70.78
N GLY A 205 17.66 19.77 -70.65
CA GLY A 205 17.54 18.74 -71.67
C GLY A 205 18.82 17.93 -71.90
N LEU A 206 18.70 16.82 -72.63
CA LEU A 206 19.87 16.05 -73.05
C LEU A 206 20.58 16.79 -74.20
N PRO A 207 21.90 17.02 -74.16
CA PRO A 207 22.60 17.70 -75.25
C PRO A 207 22.45 16.92 -76.57
N SER A 208 22.01 17.61 -77.62
CA SER A 208 21.70 17.02 -78.92
C SER A 208 22.85 16.19 -79.52
N ARG A 209 24.10 16.62 -79.31
CA ARG A 209 25.31 15.88 -79.75
C ARG A 209 25.44 14.51 -79.09
N GLN A 210 25.01 14.39 -77.84
CA GLN A 210 25.10 13.15 -77.06
C GLN A 210 23.98 12.19 -77.47
N ILE A 211 22.79 12.70 -77.81
CA ILE A 211 21.72 11.93 -78.44
C ILE A 211 22.21 11.31 -79.76
N VAL A 212 22.77 12.11 -80.66
CA VAL A 212 23.28 11.63 -81.96
C VAL A 212 24.37 10.57 -81.77
N ARG A 213 25.31 10.81 -80.85
CA ARG A 213 26.37 9.85 -80.51
C ARG A 213 25.80 8.52 -80.00
N ASN A 214 24.82 8.57 -79.11
CA ASN A 214 24.19 7.36 -78.56
C ASN A 214 23.42 6.60 -79.65
N LEU A 215 22.69 7.29 -80.52
CA LEU A 215 22.01 6.67 -81.66
C LEU A 215 22.99 5.98 -82.62
N GLU A 216 24.11 6.63 -82.93
CA GLU A 216 25.15 6.05 -83.78
C GLU A 216 25.82 4.84 -83.13
N TYR A 217 26.11 4.92 -81.83
CA TYR A 217 26.64 3.80 -81.05
C TYR A 217 25.69 2.59 -81.08
N MET A 218 24.40 2.81 -80.84
CA MET A 218 23.40 1.73 -80.85
C MET A 218 23.27 1.08 -82.24
N LYS A 219 23.32 1.86 -83.33
CA LYS A 219 23.32 1.32 -84.70
C LYS A 219 24.55 0.45 -84.97
N ARG A 220 25.75 0.92 -84.62
CA ARG A 220 27.00 0.15 -84.79
C ARG A 220 27.01 -1.14 -83.96
N CYS A 221 26.41 -1.12 -82.77
CA CYS A 221 26.26 -2.33 -81.96
C CYS A 221 25.27 -3.32 -82.57
N GLN A 222 24.21 -2.85 -83.24
CA GLN A 222 23.25 -3.71 -83.94
C GLN A 222 23.82 -4.32 -85.22
N GLU A 223 24.67 -3.59 -85.96
CA GLU A 223 25.35 -4.09 -87.17
C GLU A 223 26.45 -5.14 -86.88
N LYS A 224 26.94 -5.21 -85.64
CA LYS A 224 27.92 -6.21 -85.20
C LYS A 224 27.30 -7.54 -84.75
N LYS A 225 25.98 -7.69 -84.89
CA LYS A 225 25.23 -8.90 -84.58
C LYS A 225 24.78 -9.57 -85.87
#